data_AF-A0A9E4IGT3-F1
#
_entry.id   AF-A0A9E4IGT3-F1
#
_cell.length_a   1.000
_cell.length_b   1.000
_cell.length_c   1.000
_cell.angle_alpha   90.00
_cell.angle_beta   90.00
_cell.angle_gamma   90.00
#
_symmetry.space_group_name_H-M   'P 1'
#
loop_
_entity.id
_entity.type
_entity.pdbx_description
1 polymer ?
#
loop_
_entity_poly.entity_id
_entity_poly.type
_entity_poly.pdbx_seq_one_letter_code
_entity_poly.pdbx_strand_id
1 'polypeptide(L)'
;MTDADTPPLPPRSRPRWLTFLWTAVVLALLTPLGWLVNLPYFSASAGPTGDAVDAVIVREGFEVFQPEGELLLLTVSLQPVNLYEATVAFFDRRIDLIDRELLRPQGETDEEARQRGLMAMERSKDIAVAVALHELGLEESLAAGVEVVGVFQEAPASDSLASGDLVVEMESQPIRTVGDIRRILETRSPGEEVEVIVLRGSERIPVSLALHSNPDAPDRAMVGISASTSYPIDI
;
A
#
# COMPACT_ATOMS: atom_id res chain seq x y z
N MET A 1 -82.07 5.07 46.79
CA MET A 1 -82.19 5.75 45.48
C MET A 1 -82.12 7.24 45.80
N THR A 2 -81.14 8.01 45.36
CA THR A 2 -80.59 8.03 44.00
C THR A 2 -79.22 8.73 43.98
N ASP A 3 -78.37 8.23 43.08
CA ASP A 3 -77.05 8.65 42.59
C ASP A 3 -76.24 9.74 43.29
N ALA A 4 -75.10 9.30 43.81
CA ALA A 4 -73.92 10.13 44.03
C ALA A 4 -73.32 10.51 42.67
N ASP A 5 -73.71 11.67 42.13
CA ASP A 5 -73.09 12.27 40.97
C ASP A 5 -71.71 12.81 41.36
N THR A 6 -70.70 11.94 41.27
CA THR A 6 -69.31 12.28 41.56
C THR A 6 -68.71 12.87 40.28
N PRO A 7 -68.23 14.12 40.28
CA PRO A 7 -67.75 14.76 39.06
C PRO A 7 -66.57 13.97 38.47
N PRO A 8 -66.49 13.84 37.13
CA PRO A 8 -65.42 13.08 36.50
C PRO A 8 -64.07 13.73 36.79
N LEU A 9 -63.13 12.94 37.32
CA LEU A 9 -61.77 13.38 37.60
C LEU A 9 -61.14 13.95 36.31
N PRO A 10 -60.49 15.13 36.36
CA PRO A 10 -59.86 15.70 35.18
C PRO A 10 -58.77 14.75 34.66
N PRO A 11 -58.59 14.62 33.33
CA PRO A 11 -57.57 13.75 32.77
C PRO A 11 -56.20 14.19 33.27
N ARG A 12 -55.45 13.27 33.89
CA ARG A 12 -54.06 13.47 34.32
C ARG A 12 -53.20 13.78 33.09
N SER A 13 -53.00 15.07 32.80
CA SER A 13 -52.04 15.49 31.78
C SER A 13 -50.65 15.07 32.25
N ARG A 14 -50.01 14.15 31.53
CA ARG A 14 -48.59 13.85 31.74
C ARG A 14 -47.83 15.16 31.57
N PRO A 15 -47.05 15.60 32.56
CA PRO A 15 -46.58 16.96 32.53
C PRO A 15 -45.50 17.05 31.46
N ARG A 16 -45.69 17.94 30.47
CA ARG A 16 -44.83 18.06 29.27
C ARG A 16 -43.34 18.27 29.61
N TRP A 17 -43.02 18.76 30.81
CA TRP A 17 -41.63 18.87 31.27
C TRP A 17 -40.95 17.51 31.43
N LEU A 18 -41.67 16.43 31.77
CA LEU A 18 -41.10 15.08 31.84
C LEU A 18 -40.67 14.58 30.45
N THR A 19 -41.40 14.90 29.39
CA THR A 19 -40.98 14.58 28.01
C THR A 19 -39.78 15.42 27.58
N PHE A 20 -39.73 16.72 27.96
CA PHE A 20 -38.54 17.56 27.71
C PHE A 20 -37.30 17.06 28.46
N LEU A 21 -37.47 16.63 29.71
CA LEU A 21 -36.40 16.10 30.54
C LEU A 21 -35.92 14.74 30.00
N TRP A 22 -36.84 13.88 29.55
CA TRP A 22 -36.49 12.64 28.84
C TRP A 22 -35.75 12.90 27.53
N THR A 23 -36.20 13.84 26.69
CA THR A 23 -35.49 14.19 25.45
C THR A 23 -34.12 14.78 25.74
N ALA A 24 -33.98 15.59 26.79
CA ALA A 24 -32.70 16.16 27.19
C ALA A 24 -31.74 15.09 27.71
N VAL A 25 -32.23 14.13 28.49
CA VAL A 25 -31.44 12.98 28.96
C VAL A 25 -31.01 12.08 27.81
N VAL A 26 -31.91 11.78 26.87
CA VAL A 26 -31.59 10.98 25.67
C VAL A 26 -30.57 11.69 24.79
N LEU A 27 -30.72 13.00 24.56
CA LEU A 27 -29.76 13.79 23.81
C LEU A 27 -28.40 13.84 24.52
N ALA A 28 -28.39 14.06 25.83
CA ALA A 28 -27.17 14.06 26.63
C ALA A 28 -26.47 12.69 26.66
N LEU A 29 -27.21 11.58 26.55
CA LEU A 29 -26.66 10.23 26.47
C LEU A 29 -26.17 9.87 25.05
N LEU A 30 -26.81 10.41 24.01
CA LEU A 30 -26.44 10.20 22.60
C LEU A 30 -25.23 11.06 22.17
N THR A 31 -25.07 12.23 22.77
CA THR A 31 -23.94 13.15 22.48
C THR A 31 -22.56 12.46 22.65
N PRO A 32 -22.25 11.79 23.77
CA PRO A 32 -20.97 11.08 23.90
C PRO A 32 -20.87 9.86 22.98
N LEU A 33 -21.99 9.28 22.53
CA LEU A 33 -21.98 8.13 21.63
C LEU A 33 -21.46 8.50 20.23
N GLY A 34 -21.76 9.72 19.75
CA GLY A 34 -21.21 10.23 18.49
C GLY A 34 -19.69 10.40 18.49
N TRP A 35 -19.07 10.47 19.67
CA TRP A 35 -17.61 10.56 19.83
C TRP A 35 -16.93 9.19 19.75
N LEU A 36 -17.67 8.10 20.05
CA LEU A 36 -17.15 6.73 20.04
C LEU A 36 -17.30 6.03 18.69
N VAL A 37 -18.17 6.54 17.81
CA VAL A 37 -18.41 5.97 16.47
C VAL A 37 -17.48 6.64 15.46
N ASN A 38 -16.46 5.91 15.04
CA ASN A 38 -15.59 6.30 13.93
C ASN A 38 -16.31 6.10 12.61
N LEU A 39 -16.28 7.12 11.75
CA LEU A 39 -16.79 7.05 10.39
C LEU A 39 -15.78 6.34 9.47
N PRO A 40 -16.23 5.81 8.32
CA PRO A 40 -15.35 5.21 7.31
C PRO A 40 -14.56 6.27 6.50
N TYR A 41 -14.16 7.37 7.15
CA TYR A 41 -13.40 8.47 6.53
C TYR A 41 -12.12 8.74 7.33
N PHE A 42 -11.08 9.16 6.61
CA PHE A 42 -9.90 9.80 7.15
C PHE A 42 -9.96 11.30 6.91
N SER A 43 -9.45 12.07 7.87
CA SER A 43 -9.17 13.49 7.68
C SER A 43 -7.76 13.60 7.14
N ALA A 44 -7.61 14.31 6.03
CA ALA A 44 -6.35 14.68 5.45
C ALA A 44 -6.10 16.16 5.72
N SER A 45 -4.98 16.45 6.37
CA SER A 45 -4.56 17.82 6.67
C SER A 45 -3.05 17.96 6.47
N ALA A 46 -2.58 19.21 6.34
CA ALA A 46 -1.16 19.49 6.20
C ALA A 46 -0.39 18.93 7.40
N GLY A 47 0.55 18.04 7.12
CA GLY A 47 1.47 17.50 8.11
C GLY A 47 2.65 18.44 8.35
N PRO A 48 3.53 18.09 9.31
CA PRO A 48 4.77 18.82 9.50
C PRO A 48 5.63 18.77 8.24
N THR A 49 6.41 19.83 8.04
CA THR A 49 7.46 19.89 7.02
C THR A 49 8.80 19.79 7.72
N GLY A 50 9.73 19.04 7.11
CA GLY A 50 11.11 18.91 7.57
C GLY A 50 12.03 18.79 6.36
N ASP A 51 13.33 19.06 6.54
CA ASP A 51 14.30 18.83 5.48
C ASP A 51 14.53 17.31 5.32
N ALA A 52 14.39 16.82 4.09
CA ALA A 52 14.64 15.43 3.76
C ALA A 52 16.11 15.05 3.99
N VAL A 53 17.04 16.01 3.90
CA VAL A 53 18.48 15.79 4.14
C VAL A 53 18.74 15.32 5.56
N ASP A 54 17.99 15.84 6.55
CA ASP A 54 18.15 15.47 7.97
C ASP A 54 17.79 14.00 8.25
N ALA A 55 17.00 13.37 7.37
CA ALA A 55 16.64 11.96 7.50
C ALA A 55 17.70 11.01 6.91
N VAL A 56 18.71 11.52 6.20
CA VAL A 56 19.75 10.72 5.57
C VAL A 56 20.93 10.55 6.53
N ILE A 57 21.17 9.31 6.95
CA ILE A 57 22.31 8.96 7.81
C ILE A 57 23.40 8.32 6.94
N VAL A 58 24.54 9.00 6.83
CA VAL A 58 25.70 8.49 6.09
C VAL A 58 26.69 7.85 7.07
N ARG A 59 27.23 6.68 6.71
CA ARG A 59 28.26 5.98 7.50
C ARG A 59 29.53 6.85 7.58
N GLU A 60 30.22 6.81 8.71
CA GLU A 60 31.49 7.54 8.87
C GLU A 60 32.52 7.14 7.80
N GLY A 61 33.24 8.13 7.27
CA GLY A 61 34.31 7.93 6.29
C GLY A 61 33.97 8.21 4.83
N PHE A 62 32.71 8.57 4.53
CA PHE A 62 32.29 9.01 3.18
C PHE A 62 32.12 10.53 3.12
N GLU A 63 32.49 11.11 1.97
CA GLU A 63 32.29 12.55 1.70
C GLU A 63 30.81 12.82 1.43
N VAL A 64 30.22 13.79 2.13
CA VAL A 64 28.81 14.15 2.02
C VAL A 64 28.69 15.46 1.25
N PHE A 65 27.97 15.42 0.13
CA PHE A 65 27.68 16.59 -0.69
C PHE A 65 26.33 17.17 -0.26
N GLN A 66 26.35 18.38 0.31
CA GLN A 66 25.12 19.07 0.68
C GLN A 66 24.46 19.66 -0.57
N PRO A 67 23.13 19.52 -0.73
CA PRO A 67 22.42 20.13 -1.85
C PRO A 67 22.41 21.66 -1.75
N GLU A 68 22.31 22.33 -2.89
CA GLU A 68 22.07 23.78 -2.94
C GLU A 68 20.59 24.05 -2.63
N GLY A 69 20.28 24.37 -1.37
CA GLY A 69 18.93 24.70 -0.90
C GLY A 69 18.36 23.66 0.06
N GLU A 70 17.08 23.81 0.39
CA GLU A 70 16.35 22.91 1.30
C GLU A 70 15.51 21.92 0.50
N LEU A 71 15.55 20.63 0.87
CA LEU A 71 14.71 19.59 0.27
C LEU A 71 13.53 19.31 1.20
N LEU A 72 12.50 20.17 1.16
CA LEU A 72 11.36 20.05 2.07
C LEU A 72 10.51 18.80 1.79
N LEU A 73 10.45 17.89 2.77
CA LEU A 73 9.53 16.76 2.80
C LEU A 73 8.14 17.24 3.24
N LEU A 74 7.22 17.33 2.29
CA LEU A 74 5.82 17.65 2.56
C LEU A 74 5.09 16.38 2.99
N THR A 75 4.49 16.40 4.18
CA THR A 75 3.72 15.27 4.70
C THR A 75 2.24 15.60 4.81
N VAL A 76 1.40 14.57 4.76
CA VAL A 76 -0.04 14.68 4.99
C VAL A 76 -0.35 13.86 6.23
N SER A 77 -0.99 14.48 7.22
CA SER A 77 -1.46 13.77 8.41
C SER A 77 -2.83 13.16 8.12
N LEU A 78 -2.94 11.85 8.37
CA LEU A 78 -4.16 11.07 8.16
C LEU A 78 -4.65 10.52 9.49
N GLN A 79 -5.86 10.91 9.91
CA GLN A 79 -6.45 10.46 11.18
C GLN A 79 -7.89 9.98 11.00
N PRO A 80 -8.31 8.87 11.63
CA PRO A 80 -9.71 8.43 11.63
C PRO A 80 -10.62 9.53 12.17
N VAL A 81 -11.77 9.70 11.55
CA VAL A 81 -12.68 10.81 11.84
C VAL A 81 -13.92 10.31 12.58
N ASN A 82 -14.29 10.95 13.69
CA ASN A 82 -15.58 10.73 14.35
C ASN A 82 -16.69 11.63 13.78
N LEU A 83 -17.94 11.44 14.22
CA LEU A 83 -19.08 12.21 13.71
C LEU A 83 -18.90 13.73 13.89
N TYR A 84 -18.30 14.16 15.00
CA TYR A 84 -18.09 15.58 15.28
C TYR A 84 -16.99 16.18 14.41
N GLU A 85 -15.86 15.49 14.27
CA GLU A 85 -14.76 15.93 13.42
C GLU A 85 -15.17 16.00 11.95
N ALA A 86 -16.03 15.09 11.49
CA ALA A 86 -16.59 15.16 10.14
C ALA A 86 -17.45 16.43 9.95
N THR A 87 -18.25 16.80 10.97
CA THR A 87 -18.99 18.07 10.91
C THR A 87 -18.07 19.29 10.95
N VAL A 88 -16.95 19.25 11.68
CA VAL A 88 -15.96 20.34 11.68
C VAL A 88 -15.27 20.46 10.32
N ALA A 89 -14.85 19.34 9.74
CA ALA A 89 -14.24 19.29 8.41
C ALA A 89 -15.18 19.81 7.31
N PHE A 90 -16.49 19.65 7.47
CA PHE A 90 -17.46 20.24 6.55
C PHE A 90 -17.41 21.79 6.52
N PHE A 91 -17.06 22.43 7.64
CA PHE A 91 -16.94 23.90 7.71
C PHE A 91 -15.52 24.41 7.48
N ASP A 92 -14.49 23.63 7.81
CA ASP A 92 -13.09 23.99 7.59
C ASP A 92 -12.54 23.34 6.31
N ARG A 93 -12.40 24.15 5.25
CA ARG A 93 -11.89 23.71 3.95
C ARG A 93 -10.41 23.27 3.95
N ARG A 94 -9.70 23.38 5.07
CA ARG A 94 -8.32 22.89 5.22
C ARG A 94 -8.25 21.42 5.57
N ILE A 95 -9.38 20.79 5.88
CA ILE A 95 -9.48 19.40 6.28
C ILE A 95 -10.29 18.66 5.22
N ASP A 96 -9.62 17.83 4.44
CA ASP A 96 -10.28 17.01 3.43
C ASP A 96 -10.72 15.68 4.02
N LEU A 97 -11.95 15.26 3.74
CA LEU A 97 -12.45 13.94 4.13
C LEU A 97 -12.26 12.97 2.97
N ILE A 98 -11.40 11.98 3.18
CA ILE A 98 -11.07 10.94 2.20
C ILE A 98 -11.70 9.63 2.67
N ASP A 99 -12.36 8.93 1.75
CA ASP A 99 -12.89 7.59 2.04
C ASP A 99 -11.74 6.63 2.42
N ARG A 100 -11.94 5.86 3.49
CA ARG A 100 -10.97 4.87 3.94
C ARG A 100 -10.59 3.88 2.83
N GLU A 101 -11.55 3.50 2.00
CA GLU A 101 -11.36 2.48 0.96
C GLU A 101 -10.44 2.94 -0.18
N LEU A 102 -10.31 4.25 -0.39
CA LEU A 102 -9.38 4.81 -1.38
C LEU A 102 -7.91 4.69 -0.95
N LEU A 103 -7.65 4.60 0.36
CA LEU A 103 -6.30 4.55 0.93
C LEU A 103 -5.91 3.15 1.39
N ARG A 104 -6.89 2.38 1.88
CA ARG A 104 -6.70 0.99 2.34
C ARG A 104 -7.68 0.07 1.62
N PRO A 105 -7.19 -0.99 0.95
CA PRO A 105 -8.04 -2.04 0.43
C PRO A 105 -9.03 -2.54 1.49
N GLN A 106 -10.26 -2.86 1.08
CA GLN A 106 -11.29 -3.34 2.00
C GLN A 106 -10.79 -4.60 2.74
N GLY A 107 -10.89 -4.58 4.08
CA GLY A 107 -10.51 -5.70 4.94
C GLY A 107 -9.03 -5.74 5.37
N GLU A 108 -8.17 -4.83 4.90
CA GLU A 108 -6.77 -4.73 5.34
C GLU A 108 -6.68 -4.26 6.80
N THR A 109 -5.92 -4.98 7.62
CA THR A 109 -5.62 -4.63 9.01
C THR A 109 -4.55 -3.53 9.10
N ASP A 110 -4.47 -2.84 10.25
CA ASP A 110 -3.41 -1.84 10.47
C ASP A 110 -1.99 -2.43 10.37
N GLU A 111 -1.83 -3.67 10.79
CA GLU A 111 -0.55 -4.37 10.75
C GLU A 111 -0.16 -4.73 9.31
N GLU A 112 -1.08 -5.27 8.51
CA GLU A 112 -0.83 -5.55 7.09
C GLU A 112 -0.48 -4.27 6.31
N ALA A 113 -1.21 -3.18 6.56
CA ALA A 113 -0.92 -1.88 5.96
C ALA A 113 0.48 -1.38 6.33
N ARG A 114 0.89 -1.58 7.59
CA ARG A 114 2.24 -1.23 8.08
C ARG A 114 3.31 -2.07 7.39
N GLN A 115 3.11 -3.38 7.28
CA GLN A 115 4.06 -4.28 6.62
C GLN A 115 4.22 -3.92 5.13
N ARG A 116 3.12 -3.67 4.43
CA ARG A 116 3.13 -3.20 3.04
C ARG A 116 3.87 -1.87 2.88
N GLY A 117 3.66 -0.93 3.80
CA GLY A 117 4.38 0.35 3.83
C GLY A 117 5.90 0.17 4.00
N LEU A 118 6.32 -0.74 4.90
CA LEU A 118 7.74 -1.05 5.09
C LEU A 118 8.38 -1.69 3.85
N MET A 119 7.69 -2.63 3.20
CA MET A 119 8.17 -3.24 1.96
C MET A 119 8.27 -2.21 0.82
N ALA A 120 7.30 -1.30 0.71
CA ALA A 120 7.34 -0.22 -0.28
C ALA A 120 8.49 0.77 -0.02
N MET A 121 8.77 1.07 1.25
CA MET A 121 9.90 1.92 1.64
C MET A 121 11.23 1.26 1.30
N GLU A 122 11.39 -0.03 1.60
CA GLU A 122 12.62 -0.77 1.27
C GLU A 122 12.89 -0.74 -0.24
N ARG A 123 11.86 -1.08 -1.04
CA ARG A 123 11.95 -0.99 -2.50
C ARG A 123 12.30 0.42 -3.01
N SER A 124 11.83 1.46 -2.32
CA SER A 124 12.14 2.84 -2.70
C SER A 124 13.62 3.17 -2.49
N LYS A 125 14.27 2.59 -1.46
CA LYS A 125 15.71 2.73 -1.25
C LYS A 125 16.51 2.02 -2.34
N ASP A 126 16.12 0.80 -2.70
CA ASP A 126 16.78 0.04 -3.77
C ASP A 126 16.76 0.83 -5.10
N ILE A 127 15.59 1.40 -5.43
CA ILE A 127 15.43 2.26 -6.60
C ILE A 127 16.30 3.52 -6.50
N ALA A 128 16.37 4.14 -5.31
CA ALA A 128 17.21 5.33 -5.11
C ALA A 128 18.69 5.04 -5.35
N VAL A 129 19.19 3.89 -4.88
CA VAL A 129 20.58 3.46 -5.17
C VAL A 129 20.75 3.20 -6.66
N ALA A 130 19.78 2.57 -7.32
CA ALA A 130 19.83 2.35 -8.77
C ALA A 130 19.89 3.66 -9.57
N VAL A 131 19.08 4.65 -9.20
CA VAL A 131 19.11 5.99 -9.81
C VAL A 131 20.44 6.69 -9.53
N ALA A 132 20.98 6.57 -8.32
CA ALA A 132 22.28 7.15 -7.98
C ALA A 132 23.42 6.52 -8.79
N LEU A 133 23.45 5.19 -8.92
CA LEU A 133 24.46 4.49 -9.73
C LEU A 133 24.33 4.81 -11.22
N HIS A 134 23.10 4.99 -11.72
CA HIS A 134 22.86 5.47 -13.08
C HIS A 134 23.46 6.87 -13.31
N GLU A 135 23.18 7.82 -12.42
CA GLU A 135 23.70 9.18 -12.53
C GLU A 135 25.24 9.24 -12.42
N LEU A 136 25.84 8.33 -11.66
CA LEU A 136 27.30 8.19 -11.55
C LEU A 136 27.94 7.44 -12.73
N GLY A 137 27.14 6.93 -13.69
CA GLY A 137 27.62 6.12 -14.81
C GLY A 137 28.16 4.74 -14.38
N LEU A 138 27.78 4.26 -13.20
CA LEU A 138 28.20 2.99 -12.60
C LEU A 138 27.14 1.89 -12.82
N GLU A 139 26.39 1.95 -13.91
CA GLU A 139 25.32 1.01 -14.23
C GLU A 139 25.77 -0.46 -14.27
N GLU A 140 27.04 -0.72 -14.62
CA GLU A 140 27.61 -2.06 -14.66
C GLU A 140 27.75 -2.69 -13.25
N SER A 141 27.75 -1.87 -12.20
CA SER A 141 27.79 -2.33 -10.81
C SER A 141 26.41 -2.64 -10.22
N LEU A 142 25.33 -2.28 -10.92
CA LEU A 142 23.99 -2.76 -10.60
C LEU A 142 23.86 -4.19 -11.12
N ALA A 143 23.91 -5.16 -10.20
CA ALA A 143 23.37 -6.49 -10.45
C ALA A 143 21.82 -6.40 -10.51
N ALA A 144 21.27 -5.61 -11.43
CA ALA A 144 19.84 -5.49 -11.60
C ALA A 144 19.26 -6.81 -12.11
N GLY A 145 18.15 -7.25 -11.53
CA GLY A 145 17.48 -8.48 -11.91
C GLY A 145 16.01 -8.46 -11.54
N VAL A 146 15.33 -9.57 -11.83
CA VAL A 146 13.92 -9.75 -11.52
C VAL A 146 13.77 -10.87 -10.50
N GLU A 147 13.40 -10.50 -9.28
CA GLU A 147 13.17 -11.44 -8.18
C GLU A 147 11.83 -12.13 -8.37
N VAL A 148 11.86 -13.46 -8.26
CA VAL A 148 10.70 -14.33 -8.26
C VAL A 148 10.07 -14.27 -6.88
N VAL A 149 8.96 -13.56 -6.75
CA VAL A 149 8.19 -13.46 -5.51
C VAL A 149 7.41 -14.75 -5.26
N GLY A 150 6.89 -15.36 -6.33
CA GLY A 150 6.19 -16.64 -6.26
C GLY A 150 6.01 -17.29 -7.62
N VAL A 151 5.73 -18.58 -7.61
CA VAL A 151 5.53 -19.38 -8.83
C VAL A 151 4.14 -19.99 -8.80
N PHE A 152 3.39 -19.90 -9.89
CA PHE A 152 2.07 -20.52 -9.98
C PHE A 152 2.23 -22.04 -10.09
N GLN A 153 1.51 -22.81 -9.25
CA GLN A 153 1.68 -24.27 -9.17
C GLN A 153 1.35 -25.00 -10.47
N GLU A 154 0.49 -24.43 -11.30
CA GLU A 154 0.10 -25.02 -12.60
C GLU A 154 1.05 -24.63 -13.74
N ALA A 155 1.99 -23.71 -13.49
CA ALA A 155 2.94 -23.27 -14.50
C ALA A 155 4.14 -24.24 -14.58
N PRO A 156 4.69 -24.49 -15.79
CA PRO A 156 5.90 -25.30 -15.96
C PRO A 156 7.11 -24.76 -15.17
N ALA A 157 7.11 -23.45 -14.88
CA ALA A 157 8.14 -22.83 -14.07
C ALA A 157 8.21 -23.35 -12.62
N SER A 158 7.15 -23.99 -12.10
CA SER A 158 7.11 -24.51 -10.72
C SER A 158 8.12 -25.63 -10.44
N ASP A 159 8.52 -26.38 -11.47
CA ASP A 159 9.51 -27.45 -11.35
C ASP A 159 10.96 -26.91 -11.33
N SER A 160 11.15 -25.66 -11.74
CA SER A 160 12.46 -25.14 -12.13
C SER A 160 12.86 -23.85 -11.39
N LEU A 161 11.89 -22.98 -11.08
CA LEU A 161 12.08 -21.74 -10.34
C LEU A 161 11.54 -21.87 -8.91
N ALA A 162 12.18 -21.16 -8.00
CA ALA A 162 11.74 -21.01 -6.62
C ALA A 162 11.53 -19.53 -6.26
N SER A 163 10.71 -19.29 -5.23
CA SER A 163 10.62 -17.95 -4.62
C SER A 163 11.98 -17.55 -4.05
N GLY A 164 12.39 -16.31 -4.30
CA GLY A 164 13.71 -15.78 -3.96
C GLY A 164 14.78 -15.95 -5.03
N ASP A 165 14.49 -16.61 -6.15
CA ASP A 165 15.39 -16.63 -7.31
C ASP A 165 15.43 -15.25 -7.97
N LEU A 166 16.61 -14.79 -8.36
CA LEU A 166 16.79 -13.54 -9.09
C LEU A 166 17.17 -13.80 -10.54
N VAL A 167 16.26 -13.55 -11.47
CA VAL A 167 16.49 -13.67 -12.91
C VAL A 167 17.40 -12.55 -13.38
N VAL A 168 18.57 -12.90 -13.92
CA VAL A 168 19.57 -11.93 -14.40
C VAL A 168 19.81 -12.00 -15.90
N GLU A 169 19.43 -13.10 -16.55
CA GLU A 169 19.58 -13.28 -17.99
C GLU A 169 18.46 -14.19 -18.53
N MET A 170 18.01 -13.92 -19.75
CA MET A 170 17.07 -14.77 -20.48
C MET A 170 17.43 -14.74 -21.96
N GLU A 171 17.57 -15.90 -22.60
CA GLU A 171 17.95 -16.04 -24.01
C GLU A 171 19.24 -15.26 -24.37
N SER A 172 20.25 -15.34 -23.48
CA SER A 172 21.50 -14.60 -23.58
C SER A 172 21.36 -13.07 -23.57
N GLN A 173 20.20 -12.54 -23.15
CA GLN A 173 19.96 -11.12 -22.97
C GLN A 173 19.92 -10.76 -21.48
N PRO A 174 20.63 -9.72 -21.04
CA PRO A 174 20.61 -9.30 -19.64
C PRO A 174 19.21 -8.80 -19.25
N ILE A 175 18.73 -9.26 -18.10
CA ILE A 175 17.43 -8.90 -17.54
C ILE A 175 17.63 -7.97 -16.37
N ARG A 176 17.13 -6.74 -16.49
CA ARG A 176 17.23 -5.73 -15.42
C ARG A 176 15.88 -5.44 -14.79
N THR A 177 14.81 -5.58 -15.55
CA THR A 177 13.45 -5.22 -15.13
C THR A 177 12.43 -6.28 -15.57
N VAL A 178 11.27 -6.31 -14.92
CA VAL A 178 10.14 -7.16 -15.33
C VAL A 178 9.70 -6.81 -16.78
N GLY A 179 9.90 -5.56 -17.19
CA GLY A 179 9.64 -5.11 -18.54
C GLY A 179 10.51 -5.79 -19.59
N ASP A 180 11.76 -6.15 -19.25
CA ASP A 180 12.68 -6.83 -20.17
C ASP A 180 12.23 -8.27 -20.43
N ILE A 181 11.83 -8.99 -19.39
CA ILE A 181 11.24 -10.33 -19.52
C ILE A 181 10.01 -10.27 -20.43
N ARG A 182 9.09 -9.33 -20.16
CA ARG A 182 7.87 -9.17 -20.98
C ARG A 182 8.19 -8.91 -22.45
N ARG A 183 9.19 -8.08 -22.74
CA ARG A 183 9.62 -7.76 -24.11
C ARG A 183 10.15 -8.98 -24.84
N ILE A 184 10.92 -9.83 -24.16
CA ILE A 184 11.42 -11.09 -24.75
C ILE A 184 10.25 -12.03 -25.02
N LEU A 185 9.35 -12.23 -24.04
CA LEU A 185 8.19 -13.11 -24.17
C LEU A 185 7.21 -12.69 -25.27
N GLU A 186 7.13 -11.39 -25.61
CA GLU A 186 6.33 -10.90 -26.74
C GLU A 186 6.80 -11.42 -28.10
N THR A 187 8.05 -11.87 -28.20
CA THR A 187 8.62 -12.46 -29.42
C THR A 187 8.58 -14.00 -29.43
N ARG A 188 7.99 -14.61 -28.39
CA ARG A 188 7.95 -16.06 -28.18
C ARG A 188 6.54 -16.61 -28.24
N SER A 189 6.45 -17.89 -28.55
CA SER A 189 5.18 -18.61 -28.64
C SER A 189 4.95 -19.49 -27.41
N PRO A 190 3.70 -19.70 -26.97
CA PRO A 190 3.38 -20.74 -26.00
C PRO A 190 3.92 -22.12 -26.45
N GLY A 191 4.52 -22.87 -25.53
CA GLY A 191 5.13 -24.18 -25.79
C GLY A 191 6.60 -24.14 -26.21
N GLU A 192 7.18 -22.95 -26.45
CA GLU A 192 8.63 -22.80 -26.63
C GLU A 192 9.36 -22.95 -25.28
N GLU A 193 10.60 -23.45 -25.32
CA GLU A 193 11.52 -23.41 -24.19
C GLU A 193 12.42 -22.18 -24.28
N VAL A 194 12.68 -21.54 -23.14
CA VAL A 194 13.63 -20.44 -23.02
C VAL A 194 14.67 -20.72 -21.95
N GLU A 195 15.92 -20.38 -22.23
CA GLU A 195 17.01 -20.47 -21.27
C GLU A 195 17.02 -19.21 -20.39
N VAL A 196 17.10 -19.41 -19.09
CA VAL A 196 17.14 -18.35 -18.08
C VAL A 196 18.29 -18.61 -17.13
N ILE A 197 19.05 -17.57 -16.80
CA ILE A 197 20.05 -17.64 -15.73
C ILE A 197 19.45 -16.97 -14.50
N VAL A 198 19.35 -17.74 -13.43
CA VAL A 198 18.91 -17.25 -12.12
C VAL A 198 20.07 -17.22 -11.13
N LEU A 199 20.06 -16.23 -10.24
CA LEU A 199 20.88 -16.17 -9.05
C LEU A 199 20.06 -16.72 -7.88
N ARG A 200 20.54 -17.81 -7.28
CA ARG A 200 19.98 -18.36 -6.04
C ARG A 200 21.03 -18.19 -4.94
N GLY A 201 20.83 -17.16 -4.11
CA GLY A 201 21.91 -16.64 -3.28
C GLY A 201 23.02 -16.06 -4.17
N SER A 202 24.23 -16.61 -4.09
CA SER A 202 25.39 -16.18 -4.89
C SER A 202 25.73 -17.11 -6.06
N GLU A 203 24.94 -18.17 -6.29
CA GLU A 203 25.18 -19.13 -7.37
C GLU A 203 24.37 -18.80 -8.62
N ARG A 204 25.03 -18.79 -9.79
CA ARG A 204 24.38 -18.67 -11.11
C ARG A 204 23.95 -20.04 -11.60
N ILE A 205 22.66 -20.23 -11.77
CA ILE A 205 22.06 -21.49 -12.18
C ILE A 205 21.36 -21.28 -13.53
N PRO A 206 21.80 -21.95 -14.61
CA PRO A 206 21.06 -21.98 -15.86
C PRO A 206 19.85 -22.90 -15.72
N VAL A 207 18.70 -22.45 -16.21
CA VAL A 207 17.40 -23.11 -16.09
C VAL A 207 16.69 -23.03 -17.43
N SER A 208 16.23 -24.17 -17.97
CA SER A 208 15.33 -24.18 -19.13
C SER A 208 13.89 -24.11 -18.64
N LEU A 209 13.11 -23.17 -19.18
CA LEU A 209 11.72 -22.95 -18.83
C LEU A 209 10.82 -23.14 -20.04
N ALA A 210 9.84 -24.03 -19.92
CA ALA A 210 8.77 -24.13 -20.92
C ALA A 210 7.75 -23.00 -20.71
N LEU A 211 7.45 -22.28 -21.78
CA LEU A 211 6.44 -21.23 -21.79
C LEU A 211 5.05 -21.84 -21.95
N HIS A 212 4.06 -21.28 -21.26
CA HIS A 212 2.66 -21.67 -21.43
C HIS A 212 1.79 -20.52 -21.92
N SER A 213 0.58 -20.86 -22.35
CA SER A 213 -0.40 -19.90 -22.85
C SER A 213 -0.98 -19.07 -21.71
N ASN A 214 -1.03 -17.75 -21.88
CA ASN A 214 -1.62 -16.85 -20.90
C ASN A 214 -3.16 -17.06 -20.83
N PRO A 215 -3.75 -17.35 -19.66
CA PRO A 215 -5.20 -17.58 -19.53
C PRO A 215 -6.07 -16.41 -20.02
N ASP A 216 -5.60 -15.17 -19.87
CA ASP A 216 -6.31 -13.96 -20.28
C ASP A 216 -6.05 -13.58 -21.75
N ALA A 217 -4.97 -14.11 -22.34
CA ALA A 217 -4.55 -13.84 -23.71
C ALA A 217 -3.88 -15.07 -24.32
N PRO A 218 -4.65 -16.04 -24.86
CA PRO A 218 -4.11 -17.36 -25.21
C PRO A 218 -2.95 -17.36 -26.20
N ASP A 219 -2.86 -16.35 -27.06
CA ASP A 219 -1.80 -16.19 -28.05
C ASP A 219 -0.47 -15.67 -27.46
N ARG A 220 -0.45 -15.28 -26.17
CA ARG A 220 0.74 -14.75 -25.50
C ARG A 220 1.42 -15.82 -24.66
N ALA A 221 2.73 -15.95 -24.85
CA ALA A 221 3.56 -16.78 -24.00
C ALA A 221 3.74 -16.16 -22.60
N MET A 222 3.72 -16.99 -21.57
CA MET A 222 4.05 -16.60 -20.20
C MET A 222 4.85 -17.68 -19.47
N VAL A 223 5.63 -17.25 -18.48
CA VAL A 223 6.41 -18.14 -17.59
C VAL A 223 5.56 -18.65 -16.42
N GLY A 224 4.61 -17.85 -15.94
CA GLY A 224 3.76 -18.22 -14.79
C GLY A 224 4.41 -17.95 -13.43
N ILE A 225 5.05 -16.78 -13.28
CA ILE A 225 5.61 -16.29 -12.03
C ILE A 225 5.01 -14.94 -11.61
N SER A 226 4.95 -14.71 -10.31
CA SER A 226 4.84 -13.36 -9.73
C SER A 226 6.24 -12.84 -9.49
N ALA A 227 6.54 -11.66 -10.02
CA ALA A 227 7.90 -11.14 -10.08
C ALA A 227 7.96 -9.65 -9.74
N SER A 228 9.06 -9.23 -9.11
CA SER A 228 9.36 -7.82 -8.82
C SER A 228 10.76 -7.49 -9.32
N THR A 229 10.94 -6.28 -9.85
CA THR A 229 12.29 -5.79 -10.15
C THR A 229 13.03 -5.55 -8.84
N SER A 230 14.21 -6.15 -8.71
CA SER A 230 15.04 -6.12 -7.51
C SER A 230 16.46 -5.70 -7.89
N TYR A 231 17.07 -4.89 -7.03
CA TYR A 231 18.46 -4.48 -7.14
C TYR A 231 19.18 -5.05 -5.91
N PRO A 232 19.68 -6.30 -5.95
CA PRO A 232 20.52 -6.82 -4.87
C PRO A 232 21.75 -5.92 -4.72
N ILE A 233 21.75 -5.13 -3.65
CA ILE A 233 22.86 -4.26 -3.30
C ILE A 233 23.33 -4.73 -1.93
N ASP A 234 24.51 -5.36 -1.90
CA ASP A 234 25.23 -5.58 -0.64
C ASP A 234 25.85 -4.24 -0.20
N ILE A 235 25.43 -3.73 0.96
CA ILE A 235 25.92 -2.50 1.62
C ILE A 235 26.54 -2.77 2.99
#